data_AF-A0AAE8IZS2-F1
#
_entry.id   AF-A0AAE8IZS2-F1
#
_cell.length_a   1.000
_cell.length_b   1.000
_cell.length_c   1.000
_cell.angle_alpha   90.00
_cell.angle_beta   90.00
_cell.angle_gamma   90.00
#
_symmetry.space_group_name_H-M   'P 1'
#
loop_
_entity.id
_entity.type
_entity.pdbx_description
1 polymer ?
#
loop_
_entity_poly.entity_id
_entity_poly.type
_entity_poly.pdbx_seq_one_letter_code
_entity_poly.pdbx_strand_id
1 'polypeptide(L)'
;MSGEGFDVRIYCLHSDGTIEAVIGADTDHFQGAVPNVGDTYAKWGLDDVYRFYSVQRRYFVDSVDNDHGWCVIVCEIESAPQMEAVVKEWSEETRFWRDISKEEEDERNKSLQAKLTRLTQKKAGNNLPGNVQRKSIKIKKPRTTRT
;
A
#
# COMPACT_ATOMS: atom_id res chain seq x y z
N MET A 1 17.90 3.08 -5.21
CA MET A 1 18.19 3.46 -6.60
C MET A 1 17.46 2.44 -7.46
N SER A 2 16.24 2.78 -7.88
CA SER A 2 15.37 1.94 -8.70
C SER A 2 15.93 1.91 -10.12
N GLY A 3 16.65 0.84 -10.46
CA GLY A 3 16.92 0.53 -11.86
C GLY A 3 15.63 0.10 -12.55
N GLU A 4 15.48 0.41 -13.83
CA GLU A 4 14.38 -0.12 -14.64
C GLU A 4 14.54 -1.65 -14.73
N GLY A 5 13.72 -2.41 -14.00
CA GLY A 5 13.81 -3.86 -13.95
C GLY A 5 13.13 -4.44 -12.72
N PHE A 6 13.01 -5.76 -12.67
CA PHE A 6 12.54 -6.48 -11.49
C PHE A 6 13.74 -7.09 -10.76
N ASP A 7 13.85 -6.84 -9.46
CA ASP A 7 14.93 -7.41 -8.63
C ASP A 7 14.87 -8.94 -8.56
N VAL A 8 13.67 -9.53 -8.68
CA VAL A 8 13.43 -10.96 -8.57
C VAL A 8 12.55 -11.44 -9.73
N ARG A 9 13.01 -12.47 -10.42
CA ARG A 9 12.30 -13.13 -11.52
C ARG A 9 12.12 -14.60 -11.20
N ILE A 10 10.88 -15.06 -11.20
CA ILE A 10 10.53 -16.46 -10.98
C ILE A 10 10.22 -17.11 -12.31
N TYR A 11 10.86 -18.25 -12.56
CA TYR A 11 10.60 -19.07 -13.73
C TYR A 11 10.20 -20.50 -13.34
N CYS A 12 9.21 -21.05 -14.05
CA CYS A 12 8.81 -22.44 -13.92
C CYS A 12 9.65 -23.30 -14.86
N LEU A 13 10.31 -24.32 -14.32
CA LEU A 13 10.98 -25.36 -15.09
C LEU A 13 10.01 -26.52 -15.29
N HIS A 14 9.65 -26.75 -16.55
CA HIS A 14 8.80 -27.86 -16.96
C HIS A 14 9.60 -29.16 -17.10
N SER A 15 8.91 -30.30 -17.10
CA SER A 15 9.55 -31.62 -17.18
C SER A 15 10.32 -31.88 -18.47
N ASP A 16 10.00 -31.16 -19.54
CA ASP A 16 10.69 -31.20 -20.83
C ASP A 16 11.96 -30.33 -20.87
N GLY A 17 12.28 -29.65 -19.76
CA GLY A 17 13.41 -28.74 -19.64
C GLY A 17 13.14 -27.33 -20.14
N THR A 18 11.93 -27.03 -20.60
CA THR A 18 11.55 -25.66 -20.97
C THR A 18 11.35 -24.80 -19.73
N ILE A 19 11.63 -23.50 -19.87
CA ILE A 19 11.54 -22.53 -18.79
C ILE A 19 10.53 -21.46 -19.20
N GLU A 20 9.55 -21.20 -18.34
CA GLU A 20 8.49 -20.22 -18.55
C GLU A 20 8.53 -19.13 -17.47
N ALA A 21 8.37 -17.87 -17.86
CA ALA A 21 8.30 -16.77 -16.90
C ALA A 21 6.98 -16.80 -16.12
N VAL A 22 7.07 -16.87 -14.78
CA VAL A 22 5.90 -16.88 -13.89
C VAL A 22 5.55 -15.48 -13.41
N ILE A 23 6.57 -14.75 -12.93
CA ILE A 23 6.44 -13.37 -12.45
C ILE A 23 7.81 -12.70 -12.40
N GLY A 24 7.84 -11.40 -12.70
CA GLY A 24 8.91 -10.49 -12.28
C GLY A 24 8.34 -9.52 -11.24
N ALA A 25 9.04 -9.35 -10.13
CA ALA A 25 8.67 -8.42 -9.08
C ALA A 25 9.89 -7.94 -8.29
N ASP A 26 9.75 -6.81 -7.60
CA ASP A 26 10.79 -6.30 -6.72
C ASP A 26 10.83 -7.08 -5.41
N THR A 27 11.93 -6.96 -4.68
CA THR A 27 12.13 -7.68 -3.42
C THR A 27 11.04 -7.36 -2.39
N ASP A 28 10.48 -6.16 -2.43
CA ASP A 28 9.37 -5.73 -1.56
C ASP A 28 8.09 -6.55 -1.75
N HIS A 29 7.84 -7.08 -2.96
CA HIS A 29 6.72 -7.98 -3.21
C HIS A 29 6.79 -9.23 -2.32
N PHE A 30 8.01 -9.70 -2.08
CA PHE A 30 8.31 -10.87 -1.27
C PHE A 30 8.62 -10.50 0.19
N GLN A 31 8.11 -9.37 0.68
CA GLN A 31 8.32 -8.88 2.05
C GLN A 31 9.82 -8.67 2.39
N GLY A 32 10.61 -8.26 1.39
CA GLY A 32 12.02 -7.94 1.58
C GLY A 32 12.96 -9.15 1.54
N ALA A 33 12.46 -10.36 1.22
CA ALA A 33 13.26 -11.57 1.15
C ALA A 33 13.05 -12.34 -0.15
N VAL A 34 14.13 -12.83 -0.74
CA VAL A 34 14.05 -13.71 -1.93
C VAL A 34 13.71 -15.13 -1.47
N PRO A 35 12.73 -15.82 -2.12
CA PRO A 35 12.40 -17.21 -1.79
C PRO A 35 13.63 -18.12 -1.77
N ASN A 36 13.71 -19.01 -0.77
CA ASN A 36 14.79 -19.97 -0.60
C ASN A 36 14.45 -21.32 -1.24
N VAL A 37 15.49 -22.11 -1.53
CA VAL A 37 15.31 -23.49 -1.98
C VAL A 37 14.60 -24.30 -0.91
N GLY A 38 13.56 -25.04 -1.33
CA GLY A 38 12.67 -25.77 -0.44
C GLY A 38 11.41 -25.00 -0.04
N ASP A 39 11.37 -23.68 -0.24
CA ASP A 39 10.15 -22.91 0.00
C ASP A 39 9.04 -23.32 -0.99
N THR A 40 7.80 -23.16 -0.54
CA THR A 40 6.61 -23.34 -1.38
C THR A 40 6.09 -21.98 -1.78
N TYR A 41 5.94 -21.77 -3.09
CA TYR A 41 5.35 -20.57 -3.66
C TYR A 41 3.93 -20.87 -4.11
N ALA A 42 2.95 -20.21 -3.49
CA ALA A 42 1.55 -20.29 -3.89
C ALA A 42 1.17 -19.05 -4.70
N LYS A 43 0.68 -19.24 -5.93
CA LYS A 43 0.28 -18.15 -6.81
C LYS A 43 -1.18 -18.30 -7.20
N TRP A 44 -1.94 -17.22 -7.04
CA TRP A 44 -3.30 -17.14 -7.56
C TRP A 44 -3.29 -17.19 -9.10
N GLY A 45 -4.02 -18.16 -9.65
CA GLY A 45 -4.21 -18.37 -11.09
C GLY A 45 -5.34 -17.52 -11.67
N LEU A 46 -5.46 -17.54 -13.00
CA LEU A 46 -6.57 -16.89 -13.72
C LEU A 46 -7.86 -17.72 -13.68
N ASP A 47 -7.74 -18.98 -13.30
CA ASP A 47 -8.79 -19.98 -13.13
C ASP A 47 -9.44 -19.94 -11.73
N ASP A 48 -9.17 -18.89 -10.95
CA ASP A 48 -9.60 -18.73 -9.55
C ASP A 48 -9.16 -19.89 -8.64
N VAL A 49 -8.02 -20.51 -8.96
CA VAL A 49 -7.40 -21.57 -8.16
C VAL A 49 -5.94 -21.22 -7.89
N TYR A 50 -5.44 -21.63 -6.72
CA TYR A 50 -4.02 -21.52 -6.41
C TYR A 50 -3.23 -22.59 -7.16
N ARG A 51 -2.17 -22.17 -7.83
CA ARG A 51 -1.10 -23.06 -8.30
C ARG A 51 0.05 -23.02 -7.32
N PHE A 52 0.63 -24.19 -7.08
CA PHE A 52 1.69 -24.36 -6.13
C PHE A 52 2.97 -24.75 -6.83
N TYR A 53 4.06 -24.15 -6.39
CA TYR A 53 5.38 -24.40 -6.93
C TYR A 53 6.37 -24.65 -5.80
N SER A 54 7.31 -25.54 -6.00
CA SER A 54 8.45 -25.74 -5.10
C SER A 54 9.69 -25.05 -5.65
N VAL A 55 10.34 -24.23 -4.83
CA VAL A 55 11.58 -23.54 -5.21
C VAL A 55 12.72 -24.55 -5.25
N GLN A 56 13.29 -24.75 -6.45
CA GLN A 56 14.35 -25.72 -6.68
C GLN A 56 15.74 -25.08 -6.64
N ARG A 57 15.88 -23.88 -7.22
CA ARG A 57 17.19 -23.21 -7.36
C ARG A 57 17.03 -21.70 -7.29
N ARG A 58 18.11 -21.04 -6.90
CA ARG A 58 18.26 -19.59 -7.00
C ARG A 58 19.61 -19.24 -7.61
N TYR A 59 19.63 -18.24 -8.45
CA TYR A 59 20.82 -17.70 -9.07
C TYR A 59 20.79 -16.19 -8.90
N PHE A 60 21.91 -15.61 -8.46
CA PHE A 60 22.13 -14.19 -8.66
C PHE A 60 22.73 -14.03 -10.05
N VAL A 61 22.01 -13.34 -10.93
CA VAL A 61 22.44 -13.08 -12.30
C VAL A 61 23.13 -11.72 -12.31
N ASP A 62 24.42 -11.74 -12.59
CA ASP A 62 25.24 -10.54 -12.76
C ASP A 62 25.33 -10.24 -14.27
N SER A 63 24.44 -9.38 -14.78
CA SER A 63 24.34 -9.07 -16.21
C SER A 63 25.17 -7.85 -16.60
N VAL A 64 25.73 -7.86 -17.82
CA VAL A 64 26.61 -6.79 -18.31
C VAL A 64 25.86 -5.46 -18.50
N ASP A 65 24.54 -5.52 -18.70
CA ASP A 65 23.69 -4.35 -19.01
C ASP A 65 23.06 -3.70 -17.77
N ASN A 66 23.66 -3.86 -16.60
CA ASN A 66 23.09 -3.41 -15.31
C ASN A 66 21.72 -4.05 -14.96
N ASP A 67 21.36 -5.14 -15.63
CA ASP A 67 20.16 -5.94 -15.37
C ASP A 67 20.47 -7.10 -14.41
N HIS A 68 21.00 -6.75 -13.25
CA HIS A 68 21.35 -7.73 -12.22
C HIS A 68 20.12 -8.06 -11.36
N GLY A 69 19.98 -9.31 -10.95
CA GLY A 69 18.86 -9.68 -10.09
C GLY A 69 18.83 -11.16 -9.73
N TRP A 70 17.87 -11.52 -8.90
CA TRP A 70 17.63 -12.89 -8.51
C TRP A 70 16.75 -13.60 -9.53
N CYS A 71 17.25 -14.71 -10.05
CA CYS A 71 16.49 -15.69 -10.79
C CYS A 71 16.16 -16.86 -9.87
N VAL A 72 14.86 -17.11 -9.66
CA VAL A 72 14.36 -18.20 -8.84
C VAL A 72 13.70 -19.22 -9.76
N ILE A 73 14.20 -20.46 -9.74
CA ILE A 73 13.63 -21.57 -10.51
C ILE A 73 12.71 -22.35 -9.61
N VAL A 74 11.46 -22.50 -10.06
CA VAL A 74 10.43 -23.29 -9.40
C VAL A 74 9.98 -24.43 -10.30
N CYS A 75 9.45 -25.49 -9.72
CA CYS A 75 8.69 -26.51 -10.45
C CYS A 75 7.27 -26.52 -9.91
N GLU A 76 6.28 -26.61 -10.80
CA GLU A 76 4.89 -26.84 -10.38
C GLU A 76 4.79 -28.18 -9.65
N ILE A 77 4.04 -28.18 -8.55
CA ILE A 77 3.80 -29.36 -7.73
C ILE A 77 2.30 -29.59 -7.60
N GLU A 78 1.92 -30.85 -7.44
CA GLU A 78 0.53 -31.21 -7.23
C GLU A 78 0.00 -30.58 -5.94
N SER A 79 -1.20 -30.02 -6.02
CA SER A 79 -1.88 -29.47 -4.85
C SER A 79 -2.13 -30.57 -3.82
N ALA A 80 -1.80 -30.31 -2.56
CA ALA A 80 -2.16 -31.18 -1.45
C ALA A 80 -3.22 -30.50 -0.57
N PRO A 81 -4.13 -31.27 0.08
CA PRO A 81 -5.19 -30.68 0.92
C PRO A 81 -4.67 -29.73 2.01
N GLN A 82 -3.48 -30.01 2.55
CA GLN A 82 -2.83 -29.15 3.54
C GLN A 82 -2.43 -27.78 2.96
N MET A 83 -2.02 -27.71 1.69
CA MET A 83 -1.59 -26.48 1.04
C MET A 83 -2.79 -25.58 0.72
N GLU A 84 -3.88 -26.20 0.27
CA GLU A 84 -5.16 -25.53 0.04
C GLU A 84 -5.74 -24.96 1.34
N ALA A 85 -5.66 -25.74 2.43
CA ALA A 85 -6.07 -25.28 3.75
C ALA A 85 -5.27 -24.04 4.19
N VAL A 86 -3.94 -24.04 4.01
CA VAL A 86 -3.09 -22.89 4.37
C VAL A 86 -3.47 -21.63 3.60
N VAL A 87 -3.61 -21.70 2.28
CA VAL A 87 -3.96 -20.51 1.48
C VAL A 87 -5.37 -20.03 1.74
N LYS A 88 -6.30 -20.95 2.04
CA LYS A 88 -7.66 -20.61 2.43
C LYS A 88 -7.68 -19.84 3.74
N GLU A 89 -7.12 -20.42 4.81
CA GLU A 89 -7.06 -19.79 6.14
C GLU A 89 -6.34 -18.44 6.07
N TRP A 90 -5.23 -18.35 5.33
CA TRP A 90 -4.52 -17.09 5.09
C TRP A 90 -5.44 -16.03 4.47
N SER A 91 -6.21 -16.41 3.45
CA SER A 91 -7.12 -15.48 2.76
C SER A 91 -8.29 -15.04 3.64
N GLU A 92 -8.82 -15.93 4.47
CA GLU A 92 -9.93 -15.67 5.38
C GLU A 92 -9.50 -14.75 6.53
N GLU A 93 -8.34 -15.04 7.15
CA GLU A 93 -7.78 -14.18 8.19
C GLU A 93 -7.43 -12.78 7.66
N THR A 94 -6.82 -12.70 6.48
CA THR A 94 -6.50 -11.42 5.83
C THR A 94 -7.76 -10.59 5.58
N ARG A 95 -8.85 -11.23 5.12
CA ARG A 95 -10.15 -10.55 4.90
C ARG A 95 -10.75 -10.08 6.21
N PHE A 96 -10.75 -10.94 7.23
CA PHE A 96 -11.27 -10.60 8.55
C PHE A 96 -10.61 -9.33 9.10
N TRP A 97 -9.26 -9.27 9.13
CA TRP A 97 -8.55 -8.10 9.63
C TRP A 97 -8.74 -6.84 8.78
N ARG A 98 -8.89 -7.01 7.45
CA ARG A 98 -9.20 -5.90 6.55
C ARG A 98 -10.57 -5.31 6.85
N ASP A 99 -11.57 -6.14 7.12
CA ASP A 99 -12.94 -5.71 7.42
C ASP A 99 -12.99 -4.96 8.76
N ILE A 100 -12.30 -5.48 9.79
CA ILE A 100 -12.17 -4.79 11.09
C ILE A 100 -11.47 -3.43 10.94
N SER A 101 -10.35 -3.39 10.22
CA SER A 101 -9.61 -2.14 9.99
C SER A 101 -10.47 -1.08 9.30
N LYS A 102 -11.29 -1.50 8.34
CA LYS A 102 -12.21 -0.63 7.61
C LYS A 102 -13.34 -0.11 8.51
N GLU A 103 -13.91 -0.97 9.34
CA GLU A 103 -14.96 -0.56 10.30
C GLU A 103 -14.43 0.48 11.29
N GLU A 104 -13.24 0.25 11.86
CA GLU A 104 -12.60 1.21 12.76
C GLU A 104 -12.28 2.55 12.08
N GLU A 105 -11.83 2.52 10.83
CA GLU A 105 -11.59 3.71 10.03
C GLU A 105 -12.88 4.49 9.75
N ASP A 106 -13.96 3.79 9.40
CA ASP A 106 -15.27 4.39 9.16
C ASP A 106 -15.84 5.04 10.43
N GLU A 107 -15.72 4.37 11.59
CA GLU A 107 -16.12 4.94 12.89
C GLU A 107 -15.30 6.18 13.24
N ARG A 108 -13.98 6.11 13.05
CA ARG A 108 -13.06 7.24 13.29
C ARG A 108 -13.44 8.42 12.40
N ASN A 109 -13.67 8.19 11.12
CA ASN A 109 -14.06 9.21 10.14
C ASN A 109 -15.41 9.84 10.50
N LYS A 110 -16.42 9.04 10.87
CA LYS A 110 -17.71 9.55 11.37
C LYS A 110 -17.53 10.42 12.62
N SER A 111 -16.70 10.00 13.56
CA SER A 111 -16.44 10.77 14.79
C SER A 111 -15.77 12.12 14.51
N LEU A 112 -14.82 12.15 13.57
CA LEU A 112 -14.10 13.36 13.16
C LEU A 112 -15.02 14.32 12.42
N GLN A 113 -15.86 13.82 11.51
CA GLN A 113 -16.88 14.63 10.83
C GLN A 113 -17.89 15.23 11.82
N ALA A 114 -18.34 14.46 12.82
CA ALA A 114 -19.22 14.95 13.87
C ALA A 114 -18.55 16.05 14.72
N LYS A 115 -17.28 15.87 15.09
CA LYS A 115 -16.50 16.90 15.81
C LYS A 115 -16.30 18.16 14.98
N LEU A 116 -15.94 18.03 13.70
CA LEU A 116 -15.80 19.15 12.77
C LEU A 116 -17.11 19.94 12.67
N THR A 117 -18.23 19.23 12.45
CA THR A 117 -19.56 19.84 12.35
C THR A 117 -19.92 20.65 13.60
N ARG A 118 -19.68 20.09 14.80
CA ARG A 118 -19.89 20.79 16.08
C ARG A 118 -19.03 22.04 16.22
N LEU A 119 -17.75 21.97 15.83
CA LEU A 119 -16.84 23.11 15.88
C LEU A 119 -17.26 24.23 14.92
N THR A 120 -17.69 23.89 13.70
CA THR A 120 -18.20 24.86 12.72
C THR A 120 -19.51 25.51 13.17
N GLN A 121 -20.45 24.77 13.76
CA GLN A 121 -21.69 25.34 14.31
C GLN A 121 -21.42 26.30 15.49
N LYS A 122 -20.52 25.91 16.40
CA LYS A 122 -20.11 26.77 17.53
C LYS A 122 -19.44 28.07 17.06
N LYS A 123 -18.68 28.03 15.96
CA LYS A 123 -18.05 29.22 15.37
C LYS A 123 -19.06 30.17 14.72
N ALA A 124 -20.14 29.64 14.13
CA ALA A 124 -21.22 30.45 13.55
C ALA A 124 -22.09 31.15 14.61
N GLY A 125 -22.31 30.51 15.77
CA GLY A 125 -23.11 31.08 16.87
C GLY A 125 -22.40 32.19 17.69
N ASN A 126 -21.07 32.29 17.61
CA ASN A 126 -20.31 33.31 18.34
C ASN A 126 -20.18 34.66 17.60
N ASN A 127 -20.71 34.78 16.39
CA ASN A 127 -20.80 36.05 15.68
C ASN A 127 -22.15 36.73 15.98
N LEU A 128 -22.28 37.31 17.18
CA LEU A 128 -23.30 38.33 17.45
C LEU A 128 -22.93 39.64 16.73
N PRO A 129 -23.91 40.39 16.18
CA PRO A 129 -23.65 41.67 15.52
C PRO A 129 -23.36 42.72 16.59
N GLY A 130 -22.07 42.83 16.97
CA GLY A 130 -21.59 43.95 17.76
C GLY A 130 -21.77 45.23 16.95
N ASN A 131 -22.79 46.01 17.31
CA ASN A 131 -23.04 47.36 16.81
C ASN A 131 -21.84 48.25 17.17
N VAL A 132 -20.82 48.27 16.30
CA VAL A 132 -19.69 49.20 16.44
C VAL A 132 -20.17 50.57 16.00
N GLN A 133 -20.73 51.32 16.94
CA GLN A 133 -20.90 52.77 16.83
C GLN A 133 -19.53 53.39 16.53
N ARG A 134 -19.28 53.72 15.26
CA ARG A 134 -18.12 54.50 14.83
C ARG A 134 -18.23 55.90 15.44
N LYS A 135 -17.56 56.12 16.58
CA LYS A 135 -17.29 57.48 17.05
C LYS A 135 -16.32 58.12 16.06
N SER A 136 -16.83 59.07 15.28
CA SER A 136 -16.03 59.92 14.39
C SER A 136 -15.01 60.71 15.21
N ILE A 137 -13.73 60.42 15.03
CA ILE A 137 -12.64 61.23 15.54
C ILE A 137 -12.61 62.52 14.70
N LYS A 138 -13.02 63.65 15.30
CA LYS A 138 -12.84 64.97 14.69
C LYS A 138 -11.37 65.36 14.77
N ILE A 139 -10.65 65.20 13.67
CA ILE A 139 -9.30 65.74 13.50
C ILE A 139 -9.41 67.27 13.40
N LYS A 140 -8.89 67.99 14.41
CA LYS A 140 -8.71 69.44 14.33
C LYS A 140 -7.52 69.74 13.42
N LYS A 141 -7.72 70.57 12.39
CA LYS A 141 -6.66 71.06 11.50
C LYS A 141 -5.61 71.85 12.30
N PRO A 142 -4.31 71.69 12.01
CA PRO A 142 -3.27 72.51 12.62
C PRO A 142 -3.34 73.96 12.08
N ARG A 143 -3.25 74.92 13.00
CA ARG A 143 -3.19 76.35 12.72
C ARG A 143 -1.74 76.70 12.38
N THR A 144 -1.53 77.15 11.15
CA THR A 144 -0.26 77.71 10.66
C THR A 144 0.07 78.99 11.44
N THR A 145 1.24 79.05 12.06
CA THR A 145 1.86 80.31 12.49
C THR A 145 3.03 80.56 11.57
N ARG A 146 2.95 81.65 10.80
CA ARG A 146 4.02 82.20 9.97
C ARG A 146 4.74 83.23 10.83
N THR A 147 6.08 83.22 10.73
CA THR A 147 7.10 84.15 11.24
C THR A 147 6.62 85.54 11.61
#